data_AF-A0A6V8PVU5-F1
#
_entry.id   AF-A0A6V8PVU5-F1
#
_cell.length_a   1.000
_cell.length_b   1.000
_cell.length_c   1.000
_cell.angle_alpha   90.00
_cell.angle_beta   90.00
_cell.angle_gamma   90.00
#
_symmetry.space_group_name_H-M   'P 1'
#
loop_
_entity.id
_entity.type
_entity.pdbx_description
1 polymer ?
#
loop_
_entity_poly.entity_id
_entity_poly.type
_entity_poly.pdbx_seq_one_letter_code
_entity_poly.pdbx_strand_id
1 'polypeptide(L)' 'MNAQVSLAEMFGYATDLRSLTQGRATYTMQFDCYRELPTNLVQELVARYRGG' A
#
# COMPACT_ATOMS: atom_id res chain seq x y z
N MET A 1 9.04 -14.96 2.48
CA MET A 1 8.29 -14.11 3.44
C MET A 1 7.06 -13.62 2.71
N ASN A 2 5.88 -13.82 3.28
CA ASN A 2 4.62 -13.41 2.66
C ASN A 2 3.96 -12.38 3.57
N ALA A 3 3.42 -11.31 3.00
CA ALA A 3 2.75 -10.26 3.74
C ALA A 3 1.52 -9.79 2.96
N GLN A 4 0.45 -9.49 3.70
CA GLN A 4 -0.71 -8.79 3.17
C GLN A 4 -0.58 -7.32 3.54
N VAL A 5 -0.72 -6.47 2.54
CA VAL A 5 -0.52 -5.03 2.63
C VAL A 5 -1.56 -4.33 1.78
N SER A 6 -1.91 -3.10 2.13
CA SER A 6 -2.79 -2.33 1.27
C SER A 6 -2.05 -1.93 -0.01
N LEU A 7 -2.73 -1.99 -1.16
CA LEU A 7 -2.12 -1.58 -2.43
C LEU A 7 -1.74 -0.09 -2.42
N ALA A 8 -2.49 0.74 -1.69
CA ALA A 8 -2.23 2.17 -1.54
C ALA A 8 -0.91 2.46 -0.79
N GLU A 9 -0.45 1.55 0.08
CA GLU A 9 0.84 1.71 0.76
C GLU A 9 2.02 1.24 -0.09
N MET A 10 1.78 0.54 -1.20
CA MET A 10 2.84 0.00 -2.05
C MET A 10 3.37 0.99 -3.10
N PHE A 11 2.79 2.19 -3.19
CA PHE A 11 3.37 3.28 -3.98
C PHE A 11 4.73 3.68 -3.41
N GLY A 12 5.80 3.50 -4.19
CA GLY A 12 7.18 3.80 -3.77
C GLY A 12 7.94 2.60 -3.19
N TYR A 13 7.27 1.49 -2.87
CA TYR A 13 7.88 0.33 -2.22
C TYR A 13 9.09 -0.24 -2.98
N ALA A 14 9.08 -0.25 -4.31
CA ALA A 14 10.21 -0.72 -5.10
C ALA A 14 11.50 0.09 -4.87
N THR A 15 11.35 1.41 -4.72
CA THR A 15 12.46 2.34 -4.46
C THR A 15 13.01 2.13 -3.05
N ASP A 16 12.11 1.99 -2.08
CA ASP A 16 12.49 1.76 -0.68
C ASP A 16 13.19 0.42 -0.52
N LEU A 17 12.64 -0.65 -1.10
CA LEU A 17 13.25 -1.98 -1.06
C LEU A 17 14.65 -1.98 -1.69
N ARG A 18 14.83 -1.29 -2.82
CA ARG A 18 16.14 -1.16 -3.46
C ARG A 18 17.13 -0.45 -2.54
N SER A 19 16.70 0.63 -1.90
CA SER A 19 17.55 1.43 -1.01
C SER A 19 17.96 0.63 0.24
N LEU A 20 17.01 -0.09 0.85
CA LEU A 20 17.22 -0.91 2.05
C LEU A 20 18.13 -2.11 1.79
N THR A 21 18.02 -2.73 0.62
CA THR A 21 18.70 -3.99 0.30
C THR A 21 19.92 -3.80 -0.59
N GLN A 22 20.34 -2.55 -0.81
CA GLN A 22 21.41 -2.19 -1.74
C GLN A 22 21.19 -2.80 -3.14
N GLY A 23 19.92 -2.88 -3.57
CA GLY A 23 19.50 -3.42 -4.85
C GLY A 23 19.57 -4.93 -5.01
N ARG A 24 19.67 -5.69 -3.91
CA ARG A 24 19.80 -7.16 -3.97
C ARG A 24 18.48 -7.91 -3.80
N ALA A 25 17.43 -7.27 -3.28
CA ALA A 25 16.15 -7.94 -3.07
C ALA A 25 15.21 -7.80 -4.27
N THR A 26 14.37 -8.81 -4.42
CA THR A 26 13.28 -8.88 -5.39
C THR A 26 11.97 -9.09 -4.64
N TYR A 27 10.87 -8.59 -5.20
CA TYR A 27 9.53 -8.79 -4.65
C TYR A 27 8.53 -9.05 -5.79
N THR A 28 7.44 -9.72 -5.46
CA THR A 28 6.29 -9.91 -6.35
C THR A 28 5.03 -9.51 -5.59
N MET A 29 4.06 -8.93 -6.30
CA MET A 29 2.75 -8.57 -5.76
C MET A 29 1.66 -9.17 -6.63
N GLN A 30 0.64 -9.71 -6.00
CA GLN A 30 -0.55 -10.22 -6.66
C GLN A 30 -1.78 -9.75 -5.88
N PHE A 31 -2.86 -9.47 -6.60
CA PHE A 31 -4.15 -9.19 -5.98
C PHE A 31 -4.64 -10.42 -5.21
N ASP A 32 -5.05 -10.20 -3.96
CA ASP A 32 -5.56 -11.25 -3.08
C ASP A 32 -7.06 -11.04 -2.81
N CYS A 33 -7.42 -9.94 -2.14
CA CYS A 33 -8.80 -9.64 -1.79
C CYS A 33 -9.02 -8.14 -1.52
N TYR A 34 -10.29 -7.75 -1.38
CA TYR A 34 -10.68 -6.47 -0.78
C TYR A 34 -10.81 -6.63 0.73
N ARG A 35 -10.39 -5.59 1.47
CA ARG A 35 -10.57 -5.51 2.92
C ARG A 35 -11.15 -4.14 3.28
N GLU A 36 -11.94 -4.11 4.33
CA GLU A 36 -12.42 -2.86 4.89
C GLU A 36 -11.25 -1.97 5.34
N LEU A 37 -11.36 -0.69 5.00
CA LEU A 37 -10.44 0.32 5.50
C LEU A 37 -10.79 0.65 6.95
N PRO A 38 -9.78 0.92 7.80
CA PRO A 38 -10.03 1.40 9.15
C PRO A 38 -10.78 2.74 9.11
N THR A 39 -11.63 2.98 10.13
CA THR A 39 -12.62 4.07 10.14
C THR A 39 -11.99 5.45 9.92
N ASN A 40 -10.79 5.70 10.44
CA ASN A 40 -10.05 6.95 10.27
C ASN A 40 -9.76 7.27 8.79
N LEU A 41 -9.28 6.28 8.02
CA LEU A 41 -8.96 6.44 6.60
C LEU A 41 -10.23 6.57 5.76
N VAL A 42 -11.31 5.87 6.13
CA VAL A 42 -12.61 6.01 5.46
C VAL A 42 -13.14 7.43 5.58
N GLN A 43 -13.08 8.03 6.78
CA GLN A 43 -13.55 9.40 6.99
C GLN A 43 -12.73 10.41 6.19
N GLU A 44 -11.40 10.27 6.16
CA GLU A 44 -10.51 11.11 5.36
C GLU A 44 -10.84 11.02 3.86
N LEU A 45 -11.02 9.79 3.35
CA LEU A 45 -11.37 9.54 1.96
C LEU A 45 -12.72 10.19 1.61
N VAL A 46 -13.76 9.93 2.41
CA VAL A 46 -15.10 10.48 2.20
C VAL A 46 -15.10 12.01 2.25
N ALA A 47 -14.35 12.61 3.17
CA ALA A 47 -14.19 14.06 3.25
C ALA A 47 -13.53 14.62 1.98
N ARG A 48 -12.46 13.97 1.50
CA ARG A 48 -11.75 14.36 0.26
C ARG A 48 -12.65 14.28 -0.98
N TYR A 49 -13.51 13.26 -1.07
CA TYR A 49 -14.41 13.08 -2.22
C TYR A 49 -15.68 13.94 -2.17
N ARG A 50 -16.17 14.34 -0.99
CA ARG A 50 -17.34 15.20 -0.85
C ARG A 50 -17.04 16.69 -1.00
N GLY A 51 -15.77 17.10 -0.95
CA GLY A 51 -15.34 18.49 -1.08
C GLY A 51 -14.98 18.95 -2.50
N GLY A 52 -15.36 18.18 -3.53
CA GLY A 52 -15.14 18.50 -4.95
C GLY A 52 -16.42 18.91 -5.66
#